data_AF-A0A8X6XDG1-F1
#
_entry.id   AF-A0A8X6XDG1-F1
#
_cell.length_a   1.000
_cell.length_b   1.000
_cell.length_c   1.000
_cell.angle_alpha   90.00
_cell.angle_beta   90.00
_cell.angle_gamma   90.00
#
_symmetry.space_group_name_H-M   'P 1'
#
loop_
_entity.id
_entity.type
_entity.pdbx_description
1 polymer ?
#
loop_
_entity_poly.entity_id
_entity_poly.type
_entity_poly.pdbx_seq_one_letter_code
_entity_poly.pdbx_strand_id
1 'polypeptide(L)'
;MKKESFGFKIEEVSESRDGMEVRLSNLSANTPYGPSFTSVNVSVIYITADIVRVRFLDNQNQRFQVPVQNEFPLLQNREEVDLTSLTYEVLILNKSDIFSFQIKRLEDQTILKAYNRLKNLVAQVARKSSPAQPSNTSRSHLNEQKEEKGWQRPNRNTEKPFTILELHKSKKCPPLNFASPWQTPGPCA
;
A
#
# COMPACT_ATOMS: atom_id res chain seq x y z
N MET A 1 -23.21 -7.56 15.43
CA MET A 1 -22.76 -6.18 15.19
C MET A 1 -22.81 -5.91 13.69
N LYS A 2 -23.35 -4.78 13.23
CA LYS A 2 -23.45 -4.48 11.80
C LYS A 2 -22.06 -4.16 11.25
N LYS A 3 -21.72 -4.66 10.07
CA LYS A 3 -20.39 -4.45 9.47
C LYS A 3 -20.07 -2.96 9.29
N GLU A 4 -21.08 -2.14 8.99
CA GLU A 4 -20.97 -0.70 8.73
C GLU A 4 -20.76 0.16 10.00
N SER A 5 -20.89 -0.41 11.20
CA SER A 5 -20.79 0.36 12.44
C SER A 5 -19.36 0.55 12.95
N PHE A 6 -18.32 0.32 12.14
CA PHE A 6 -16.91 0.40 12.56
C PHE A 6 -16.06 1.15 11.56
N GLY A 7 -14.98 1.74 12.06
CA GLY A 7 -14.02 2.49 11.26
C GLY A 7 -14.08 3.97 11.60
N PHE A 8 -13.55 4.77 10.69
CA PHE A 8 -13.40 6.19 10.88
C PHE A 8 -14.12 6.93 9.77
N LYS A 9 -14.73 8.05 10.10
CA LYS A 9 -15.30 9.02 9.18
C LYS A 9 -14.29 10.15 8.97
N ILE A 10 -14.27 10.72 7.77
CA ILE A 10 -13.49 11.94 7.50
C ILE A 10 -14.25 13.14 8.06
N GLU A 11 -13.58 13.96 8.85
CA GLU A 11 -14.11 15.25 9.30
C GLU A 11 -13.56 16.40 8.49
N GLU A 12 -12.27 16.34 8.20
CA GLU A 12 -11.53 17.43 7.59
C GLU A 12 -10.36 16.88 6.79
N VAL A 13 -10.07 17.51 5.66
CA VAL A 13 -8.87 17.26 4.85
C VAL A 13 -8.21 18.61 4.64
N SER A 14 -6.93 18.70 5.00
CA SER A 14 -6.10 19.87 4.76
C SER A 14 -4.90 19.46 3.92
N GLU A 15 -4.63 20.23 2.87
CA GLU A 15 -3.48 20.03 2.00
C GLU A 15 -2.39 21.03 2.35
N SER A 16 -1.15 20.61 2.16
CA SER A 16 0.05 21.41 2.38
C SER A 16 1.05 21.11 1.28
N ARG A 17 2.12 21.91 1.19
CA ARG A 17 3.21 21.66 0.24
C ARG A 17 3.90 20.32 0.49
N ASP A 18 3.86 19.85 1.73
CA ASP A 18 4.55 18.64 2.19
C ASP A 18 3.69 17.38 2.15
N GLY A 19 2.41 17.49 1.78
CA GLY A 19 1.45 16.40 1.78
C GLY A 19 0.09 16.83 2.29
N MET A 20 -0.62 15.95 2.98
CA MET A 20 -1.98 16.20 3.44
C MET A 20 -2.20 15.66 4.85
N GLU A 21 -3.09 16.31 5.60
CA GLU A 21 -3.61 15.82 6.85
C GLU A 21 -5.11 15.54 6.75
N VAL A 22 -5.54 14.46 7.38
CA VAL A 22 -6.94 14.05 7.39
C VAL A 22 -7.38 13.80 8.82
N ARG A 23 -8.27 14.65 9.32
CA ARG A 23 -8.87 14.44 10.64
C ARG A 23 -10.01 13.45 10.54
N LEU A 24 -9.94 12.43 11.38
CA LEU A 24 -10.89 11.34 11.44
C LEU A 24 -11.63 11.31 12.77
N SER A 25 -12.93 11.00 12.73
CA SER A 25 -13.69 10.61 13.92
C SER A 25 -14.13 9.17 13.86
N ASN A 26 -14.15 8.53 15.01
CA ASN A 26 -14.49 7.13 15.11
C ASN A 26 -16.02 6.92 15.05
N LEU A 27 -16.44 5.92 14.29
CA LEU A 27 -17.83 5.53 14.16
C LEU A 27 -18.29 4.56 15.27
N SER A 28 -17.35 3.93 15.97
CA SER A 28 -17.64 2.98 17.06
C SER A 28 -16.89 3.32 18.35
N ALA A 29 -17.65 3.56 19.42
CA ALA A 29 -17.11 3.63 20.77
C ALA A 29 -16.68 2.24 21.30
N ASN A 30 -17.27 1.16 20.80
CA ASN A 30 -17.06 -0.19 21.32
C ASN A 30 -16.00 -0.93 20.50
N THR A 31 -14.95 -1.40 21.18
CA THR A 31 -13.94 -2.31 20.63
C THR A 31 -13.64 -3.41 21.63
N PRO A 32 -13.44 -4.67 21.21
CA PRO A 32 -13.14 -5.77 22.12
C PRO A 32 -11.73 -5.69 22.72
N TYR A 33 -10.90 -4.72 22.30
CA TYR A 33 -9.49 -4.62 22.65
C TYR A 33 -9.16 -3.44 23.59
N GLY A 34 -10.17 -2.86 24.26
CA GLY A 34 -9.99 -1.78 25.23
C GLY A 34 -10.65 -0.46 24.81
N PRO A 35 -10.14 0.70 25.24
CA PRO A 35 -10.69 1.99 24.84
C PRO A 35 -10.44 2.26 23.35
N SER A 36 -11.46 2.78 22.68
CA SER A 36 -11.43 3.17 21.27
C SER A 36 -10.87 4.59 21.12
N PHE A 37 -10.09 4.87 20.07
CA PHE A 37 -9.66 6.25 19.77
C PHE A 37 -10.85 7.06 19.30
N THR A 38 -11.16 8.18 19.95
CA THR A 38 -12.29 9.03 19.53
C THR A 38 -11.99 9.74 18.21
N SER A 39 -10.75 10.20 18.05
CA SER A 39 -10.27 10.90 16.87
C SER A 39 -8.83 10.48 16.53
N VAL A 40 -8.54 10.42 15.24
CA VAL A 40 -7.23 10.07 14.68
C VAL A 40 -6.88 11.09 13.60
N ASN A 41 -5.64 11.52 13.50
CA ASN A 41 -5.15 12.28 12.34
C ASN A 41 -4.31 11.35 11.45
N VAL A 42 -4.59 11.37 10.16
CA VAL A 42 -3.77 10.71 9.14
C VAL A 42 -2.90 11.76 8.49
N SER A 43 -1.59 11.66 8.70
CA SER A 43 -0.61 12.52 8.05
C SER A 43 0.03 11.76 6.89
N VAL A 44 -0.13 12.29 5.69
CA VAL A 44 0.53 11.85 4.46
C VAL A 44 1.62 12.86 4.16
N ILE A 45 2.85 12.38 4.02
CA ILE A 45 4.04 13.21 3.83
C ILE A 45 4.78 12.72 2.59
N TYR A 46 5.06 13.64 1.66
CA TYR A 46 5.84 13.34 0.46
C TYR A 46 7.33 13.47 0.77
N ILE A 47 8.02 12.35 0.93
CA ILE A 47 9.45 12.34 1.30
C ILE A 47 10.32 12.62 0.07
N THR A 48 10.02 11.97 -1.05
CA THR A 48 10.62 12.22 -2.38
C THR A 48 9.57 12.01 -3.47
N ALA A 49 9.96 12.20 -4.73
CA ALA A 49 9.17 11.86 -5.91
C ALA A 49 8.63 10.42 -5.92
N ASP A 50 9.33 9.49 -5.25
CA ASP A 50 9.02 8.05 -5.23
C ASP A 50 8.64 7.51 -3.84
N ILE A 51 8.82 8.32 -2.79
CA ILE A 51 8.62 7.87 -1.40
C ILE A 51 7.53 8.71 -0.74
N VAL A 52 6.45 8.02 -0.34
CA VAL A 52 5.38 8.58 0.49
C VAL A 52 5.37 7.92 1.86
N ARG A 53 5.12 8.72 2.90
CA ARG A 53 4.95 8.24 4.27
C ARG A 53 3.54 8.55 4.75
N VAL A 54 2.84 7.52 5.22
CA VAL A 54 1.51 7.66 5.83
C VAL A 54 1.62 7.31 7.32
N ARG A 55 1.13 8.17 8.19
CA ARG A 55 1.11 7.98 9.66
C ARG A 55 -0.31 8.13 10.18
N PHE A 56 -0.65 7.31 11.17
CA PHE A 56 -1.89 7.44 11.95
C PHE A 56 -1.52 7.87 13.36
N LEU A 57 -2.05 9.00 13.80
CA LEU A 57 -1.72 9.64 15.06
C LEU A 57 -2.98 9.77 15.90
N ASP A 58 -2.87 9.52 17.21
CA ASP A 58 -3.93 9.83 18.16
C ASP A 58 -3.92 11.34 18.42
N ASN A 59 -5.08 11.99 18.25
CA ASN A 59 -5.20 13.44 18.42
C ASN A 59 -5.24 13.87 19.89
N GLN A 60 -5.56 12.95 20.79
CA GLN A 60 -5.72 13.27 22.21
C GLN A 60 -4.45 12.99 23.01
N ASN A 61 -3.65 12.01 22.58
CA ASN A 61 -2.51 11.54 23.36
C ASN A 61 -1.28 11.30 22.49
N GLN A 62 -0.12 11.70 22.99
CA GLN A 62 1.16 11.30 22.39
C GLN A 62 1.39 9.81 22.65
N ARG A 63 1.42 9.01 21.58
CA ARG A 63 1.71 7.58 21.64
C ARG A 63 3.18 7.31 21.34
N PHE A 64 3.67 6.19 21.85
CA PHE A 64 5.04 5.75 21.59
C PHE A 64 5.33 5.70 20.09
N GLN A 65 6.45 6.30 19.69
CA GLN A 65 7.00 6.25 18.34
C GLN A 65 8.40 5.67 18.43
N VAL A 66 8.72 4.72 17.54
CA VAL A 66 10.06 4.14 17.50
C VAL A 66 11.07 5.25 17.16
N PRO A 67 12.13 5.44 17.96
CA PRO A 67 13.07 6.56 17.82
C PRO A 67 14.09 6.34 16.68
N VAL A 68 13.61 5.99 15.49
CA VAL A 68 14.47 5.70 14.31
C VAL A 68 14.94 6.97 13.60
N GLN A 69 14.44 8.15 13.96
CA GLN A 69 14.69 9.39 13.21
C GLN A 69 16.19 9.72 13.10
N ASN A 70 16.99 9.29 14.08
CA ASN A 70 18.43 9.54 14.12
C ASN A 70 19.26 8.62 13.21
N GLU A 71 18.67 7.50 12.77
CA GLU A 71 19.37 6.45 12.02
C GLU A 71 19.09 6.50 10.52
N PHE A 72 18.09 7.27 10.08
CA PHE A 72 17.68 7.36 8.68
C PHE A 72 17.91 8.77 8.12
N PRO A 73 18.99 9.01 7.35
CA PRO A 73 19.32 10.32 6.79
C PRO A 73 18.18 10.95 5.97
N LEU A 74 17.40 10.13 5.26
CA LEU A 74 16.23 10.54 4.48
C LEU A 74 15.12 11.21 5.33
N LEU A 75 15.12 10.98 6.65
CA LEU A 75 14.17 11.59 7.57
C LEU A 75 14.71 12.85 8.25
N GLN A 76 16.02 13.11 8.15
CA GLN A 76 16.69 14.26 8.77
C GLN A 76 16.79 15.44 7.82
N ASN A 77 17.24 15.17 6.58
CA ASN A 77 17.44 16.18 5.55
C ASN A 77 16.41 15.94 4.45
N ARG A 78 15.19 16.39 4.70
CA ARG A 78 14.12 16.32 3.70
C ARG A 78 14.26 17.51 2.76
N GLU A 79 14.51 17.22 1.49
CA GLU A 79 14.45 18.23 0.43
C GLU A 79 12.99 18.59 0.15
N GLU A 80 12.76 19.83 -0.28
CA GLU A 80 11.45 20.25 -0.75
C GLU A 80 11.09 19.43 -1.99
N VAL A 81 9.93 18.77 -1.97
CA VAL A 81 9.51 17.90 -3.06
C VAL A 81 8.73 18.72 -4.08
N ASP A 82 9.19 18.69 -5.32
CA ASP A 82 8.40 19.21 -6.44
C ASP A 82 7.18 18.29 -6.69
N LEU A 83 6.00 18.81 -6.35
CA LEU A 83 4.73 18.09 -6.50
C LEU A 83 4.43 17.67 -7.94
N THR A 84 5.02 18.34 -8.94
CA THR A 84 4.84 17.98 -10.36
C THR A 84 5.69 16.78 -10.78
N SER A 85 6.71 16.45 -9.99
CA SER A 85 7.65 15.35 -10.25
C SER A 85 7.24 14.03 -9.58
N LEU A 86 6.17 14.02 -8.78
CA LEU A 86 5.72 12.82 -8.09
C LEU A 86 5.42 11.70 -9.09
N THR A 87 5.82 10.47 -8.76
CA THR A 87 5.51 9.27 -9.56
C THR A 87 4.25 8.56 -9.06
N TYR A 88 3.64 9.10 -8.00
CA TYR A 88 2.46 8.57 -7.35
C TYR A 88 1.43 9.65 -7.00
N GLU A 89 0.19 9.20 -6.80
CA GLU A 89 -0.92 10.01 -6.32
C GLU A 89 -1.52 9.33 -5.08
N VAL A 90 -1.82 10.12 -4.04
CA VAL A 90 -2.56 9.67 -2.86
C VAL A 90 -3.99 10.17 -2.94
N LEU A 91 -4.94 9.23 -2.99
CA LEU A 91 -6.36 9.53 -3.08
C LEU A 91 -7.05 9.21 -1.77
N ILE A 92 -7.66 10.22 -1.16
CA ILE A 92 -8.57 10.02 -0.02
C ILE A 92 -9.98 9.77 -0.57
N LEU A 93 -10.56 8.63 -0.20
CA LEU A 93 -11.84 8.18 -0.70
C LEU A 93 -12.88 8.20 0.42
N ASN A 94 -14.00 8.88 0.16
CA ASN A 94 -15.15 8.95 1.05
C ASN A 94 -16.43 8.36 0.41
N LYS A 95 -16.33 7.22 -0.27
CA LYS A 95 -17.47 6.65 -1.02
C LYS A 95 -18.53 5.99 -0.12
N SER A 96 -18.25 5.79 1.16
CA SER A 96 -19.12 5.02 2.06
C SER A 96 -19.14 5.55 3.49
N ASP A 97 -18.90 6.86 3.67
CA ASP A 97 -18.75 7.54 4.97
C ASP A 97 -17.67 6.95 5.89
N ILE A 98 -16.86 6.04 5.34
CA ILE A 98 -15.75 5.36 6.00
C ILE A 98 -14.50 5.77 5.24
N PHE A 99 -13.55 6.30 5.98
CA PHE A 99 -12.21 6.63 5.52
C PHE A 99 -11.58 5.45 4.82
N SER A 100 -11.14 5.73 3.60
CA SER A 100 -10.30 4.85 2.80
C SER A 100 -9.32 5.69 2.02
N PHE A 101 -8.17 5.12 1.69
CA PHE A 101 -7.21 5.80 0.84
C PHE A 101 -6.56 4.83 -0.14
N GLN A 102 -6.05 5.37 -1.24
CA GLN A 102 -5.31 4.65 -2.25
C GLN A 102 -4.03 5.39 -2.60
N ILE A 103 -3.00 4.63 -2.94
CA ILE A 103 -1.77 5.12 -3.53
C ILE A 103 -1.72 4.52 -4.93
N LYS A 104 -1.71 5.38 -5.94
CA LYS A 104 -1.65 5.00 -7.35
C LYS A 104 -0.32 5.43 -7.94
N ARG A 105 0.23 4.63 -8.84
CA ARG A 105 1.32 5.06 -9.72
C ARG A 105 0.73 5.96 -10.81
N LEU A 106 1.35 7.10 -11.08
CA LEU A 106 0.85 8.05 -12.08
C LEU A 106 1.05 7.57 -13.53
N GLU A 107 2.18 6.91 -13.80
CA GLU A 107 2.54 6.41 -15.13
C GLU A 107 1.48 5.49 -15.76
N ASP A 108 1.03 4.48 -15.01
CA ASP A 108 0.16 3.41 -15.50
C ASP A 108 -1.18 3.32 -14.74
N GLN A 109 -1.42 4.23 -13.80
CA GLN A 109 -2.61 4.28 -12.95
C GLN A 109 -2.80 3.03 -12.06
N THR A 110 -1.76 2.21 -11.89
CA THR A 110 -1.81 1.00 -11.07
C THR A 110 -1.98 1.37 -9.60
N ILE A 111 -2.92 0.72 -8.93
CA ILE A 111 -3.09 0.83 -7.48
C ILE A 111 -1.95 0.06 -6.79
N LEU A 112 -0.97 0.79 -6.25
CA LEU A 112 0.14 0.22 -5.48
C LEU A 112 -0.31 -0.20 -4.08
N LYS A 113 -1.19 0.60 -3.47
CA LYS A 113 -1.77 0.31 -2.16
C LYS A 113 -3.21 0.79 -2.10
N ALA A 114 -4.09 -0.01 -1.52
CA ALA A 114 -5.44 0.41 -1.18
C ALA A 114 -5.76 -0.01 0.25
N TYR A 115 -6.28 0.92 1.03
CA TYR A 115 -6.90 0.66 2.30
C TYR A 115 -8.41 0.85 2.16
N ASN A 116 -9.05 -0.17 1.58
CA ASN A 116 -10.49 -0.22 1.38
C ASN A 116 -11.08 -1.27 2.32
N ARG A 117 -12.01 -0.87 3.20
CA ARG A 117 -12.80 -1.82 4.00
C ARG A 117 -13.82 -2.58 3.15
N LEU A 118 -14.19 -2.01 2.00
CA LEU A 118 -15.11 -2.60 1.03
C LEU A 118 -14.36 -3.53 0.06
N LYS A 119 -14.02 -4.74 0.53
CA LYS A 119 -13.96 -5.89 -0.38
C LYS A 119 -15.39 -6.27 -0.71
N ASN A 120 -15.89 -5.81 -1.86
CA ASN A 120 -16.92 -6.46 -2.70
C ASN A 120 -17.52 -5.42 -3.66
N LEU A 121 -16.98 -5.30 -4.88
CA LEU A 121 -17.79 -4.85 -6.02
C LEU A 121 -17.32 -5.34 -7.40
N VAL A 122 -16.30 -6.21 -7.49
CA VAL A 122 -15.80 -6.71 -8.78
C VAL A 122 -16.29 -8.13 -9.11
N ALA A 123 -16.77 -8.91 -8.12
CA ALA A 123 -17.21 -10.29 -8.35
C ALA A 123 -18.69 -10.44 -8.84
N GLN A 124 -19.48 -9.35 -8.88
CA GLN A 124 -20.90 -9.45 -9.25
C GLN A 124 -21.23 -9.02 -10.68
N VAL A 125 -20.35 -8.27 -11.36
CA VAL A 125 -20.58 -7.89 -12.77
C VAL A 125 -20.25 -9.07 -13.72
N ALA A 126 -19.30 -9.93 -13.36
CA ALA A 126 -18.90 -11.09 -14.17
C ALA A 126 -19.91 -12.26 -14.19
N ARG A 127 -21.03 -12.19 -13.45
CA ARG A 127 -22.06 -13.25 -13.42
C ARG A 127 -23.41 -12.85 -14.03
N LYS A 128 -23.60 -11.58 -14.43
CA LYS A 128 -24.88 -11.09 -14.95
C LYS A 128 -24.96 -10.97 -16.47
N SER A 129 -23.89 -11.28 -17.19
CA SER A 129 -23.88 -11.35 -18.67
C SER A 129 -23.69 -12.79 -19.13
N SER A 130 -24.71 -13.62 -18.96
CA SER A 130 -24.87 -14.85 -19.76
C SER A 130 -26.30 -14.85 -20.30
N PRO A 131 -26.50 -14.71 -21.62
CA PRO A 131 -27.83 -14.65 -22.20
C PRO A 131 -28.47 -16.04 -22.22
N ALA A 132 -29.77 -16.08 -21.90
CA ALA A 132 -30.62 -17.24 -22.00
C ALA A 132 -30.88 -17.62 -23.47
N GLN A 133 -30.94 -18.91 -23.75
CA GLN A 133 -31.66 -19.47 -24.91
C GLN A 133 -32.60 -20.61 -24.47
N PRO A 134 -33.66 -20.91 -25.25
CA PRO A 134 -34.94 -21.32 -24.71
C PRO A 134 -35.34 -22.79 -24.96
N SER A 135 -36.28 -23.24 -24.11
CA SER A 135 -37.44 -24.15 -24.31
C SER A 135 -37.32 -25.54 -24.99
N ASN A 136 -37.88 -26.50 -24.24
CA ASN A 136 -38.68 -27.69 -24.61
C ASN A 136 -37.97 -28.99 -25.06
N THR A 137 -38.21 -30.10 -24.33
CA THR A 137 -39.20 -31.17 -24.67
C THR A 137 -39.04 -32.39 -23.73
N SER A 138 -40.17 -33.05 -23.42
CA SER A 138 -40.38 -34.18 -22.49
C SER A 138 -39.93 -35.56 -23.00
N ARG A 139 -39.70 -36.50 -22.04
CA ARG A 139 -39.69 -37.99 -22.09
C ARG A 139 -38.58 -38.62 -22.98
N SER A 140 -37.89 -39.72 -22.65
CA SER A 140 -38.15 -40.87 -21.77
C SER A 140 -36.89 -41.76 -21.64
N HIS A 141 -36.85 -42.59 -20.58
CA HIS A 141 -36.22 -43.92 -20.45
C HIS A 141 -34.70 -44.16 -20.56
N LEU A 142 -34.21 -44.83 -19.50
CA LEU A 142 -33.10 -45.81 -19.38
C LEU A 142 -31.73 -45.49 -20.02
N ASN A 143 -30.72 -45.27 -19.18
CA ASN A 143 -29.75 -46.32 -18.88
C ASN A 143 -28.75 -45.88 -17.79
N GLU A 144 -28.61 -46.74 -16.80
CA GLU A 144 -27.66 -46.65 -15.70
C GLU A 144 -26.41 -47.44 -16.11
N GLN A 145 -25.36 -46.72 -16.52
CA GLN A 145 -24.00 -47.26 -16.65
C GLN A 145 -22.96 -46.21 -16.23
N LYS A 146 -22.48 -46.38 -15.00
CA LYS A 146 -21.06 -46.57 -14.65
C LYS A 146 -20.03 -45.76 -15.46
N GLU A 147 -19.46 -44.72 -14.84
CA GLU A 147 -18.05 -44.36 -15.02
C GLU A 147 -17.53 -43.61 -13.78
N GLU A 148 -16.68 -44.29 -13.02
CA GLU A 148 -15.77 -43.66 -12.07
C GLU A 148 -14.78 -42.79 -12.86
N LYS A 149 -14.80 -41.47 -12.65
CA LYS A 149 -13.70 -40.59 -13.05
C LYS A 149 -13.15 -39.90 -11.82
N GLY A 150 -11.96 -40.37 -11.44
CA GLY A 150 -11.18 -39.89 -10.32
C GLY A 150 -10.91 -38.39 -10.39
N TRP A 151 -11.05 -37.75 -9.24
CA TRP A 151 -10.56 -36.41 -9.00
C TRP A 151 -9.02 -36.42 -9.03
N GLN A 152 -8.42 -36.08 -10.16
CA GLN A 152 -7.02 -35.69 -10.21
C GLN A 152 -6.89 -34.25 -9.69
N ARG A 153 -6.18 -34.10 -8.57
CA ARG A 153 -5.78 -32.80 -8.04
C ARG A 153 -4.87 -32.09 -9.06
N PRO A 154 -5.05 -30.79 -9.35
CA PRO A 154 -4.07 -30.05 -10.11
C PRO A 154 -2.74 -29.99 -9.34
N ASN A 155 -1.69 -30.41 -10.05
CA ASN A 155 -0.32 -30.55 -9.63
C ASN A 155 0.27 -29.17 -9.25
N ARG A 156 0.54 -28.95 -7.96
CA ARG A 156 1.41 -27.84 -7.51
C ARG A 156 2.85 -28.25 -7.82
N ASN A 157 3.34 -27.89 -8.99
CA ASN A 157 4.76 -27.79 -9.26
C ASN A 157 4.95 -26.97 -10.54
N THR A 158 5.03 -25.65 -10.37
CA THR A 158 5.74 -24.73 -11.26
C THR A 158 5.95 -23.41 -10.52
N GLU A 159 6.48 -23.49 -9.30
CA GLU A 159 7.24 -22.37 -8.74
C GLU A 159 8.62 -22.41 -9.41
N LYS A 160 8.79 -21.59 -10.45
CA LYS A 160 10.13 -21.21 -10.91
C LYS A 160 10.72 -20.28 -9.85
N PRO A 161 11.92 -20.57 -9.31
CA PRO A 161 12.59 -19.62 -8.43
C PRO A 161 12.91 -18.35 -9.22
N PHE A 162 12.55 -17.20 -8.67
CA PHE A 162 13.06 -15.91 -9.13
C PHE A 162 14.56 -15.86 -8.80
N THR A 163 15.38 -16.11 -9.81
CA THR A 163 16.81 -15.83 -9.78
C THR A 163 17.01 -14.32 -9.79
N ILE A 164 17.68 -13.80 -8.77
CA ILE A 164 18.21 -12.44 -8.73
C ILE A 164 19.24 -12.33 -9.85
N LEU A 165 18.93 -11.58 -10.90
CA LEU A 165 19.90 -11.17 -11.89
C LEU A 165 20.81 -10.13 -11.25
N GLU A 166 22.03 -10.57 -10.94
CA GLU A 166 23.22 -9.72 -11.01
C GLU A 166 23.25 -9.02 -12.36
N LEU A 167 23.42 -7.70 -12.35
CA LEU A 167 23.89 -6.98 -13.52
C LEU A 167 24.94 -5.94 -13.12
N HIS A 168 26.17 -6.33 -13.45
CA HIS A 168 27.25 -5.54 -14.05
C HIS A 168 28.06 -4.57 -13.18
N LYS A 169 29.29 -5.05 -12.91
CA LYS A 169 30.57 -4.48 -13.39
C LYS A 169 30.66 -2.94 -13.42
N SER A 170 31.38 -2.39 -12.45
CA SER A 170 32.11 -1.13 -12.66
C SER A 170 33.41 -1.10 -11.86
N LYS A 171 34.51 -1.09 -12.63
CA LYS A 171 35.84 -0.50 -12.39
C LYS A 171 36.71 -1.08 -11.27
N LYS A 172 37.77 -1.76 -11.74
CA LYS A 172 39.06 -1.96 -11.05
C LYS A 172 39.53 -0.65 -10.42
N CYS A 173 39.73 -0.64 -9.11
CA CYS A 173 40.56 0.35 -8.45
C CYS A 173 42.04 0.06 -8.76
N PRO A 174 42.87 1.06 -9.10
CA PRO A 174 44.32 0.91 -9.04
C PRO A 174 44.76 0.78 -7.57
N PRO A 175 45.88 0.09 -7.28
CA PRO A 175 46.39 -0.03 -5.91
C PRO A 175 46.79 1.34 -5.38
N LEU A 176 46.25 1.69 -4.21
CA LEU A 176 46.72 2.80 -3.39
C LEU A 176 48.11 2.45 -2.87
N ASN A 177 49.13 3.11 -3.42
CA ASN A 177 50.45 3.13 -2.82
C ASN A 177 50.39 3.90 -1.50
N PHE A 178 50.83 3.23 -0.44
CA PHE A 178 51.12 3.83 0.85
C PHE A 178 52.18 4.92 0.70
N ALA A 179 51.84 6.15 1.09
CA ALA A 179 52.80 7.20 1.43
C ALA A 179 52.34 7.88 2.73
N SER A 180 53.32 8.16 3.57
CA SER A 180 53.25 8.29 5.02
C SER A 180 52.45 9.49 5.58
N PRO A 181 51.97 9.40 6.84
CA PRO A 181 51.10 10.41 7.46
C PRO A 181 51.90 11.43 8.29
N TRP A 182 52.82 12.20 7.70
CA TRP A 182 53.41 13.37 8.39
C TRP A 182 53.92 14.39 7.37
N GLN A 183 53.10 15.38 7.02
CA GLN A 183 53.56 16.65 6.45
C GLN A 183 52.44 17.69 6.53
N THR A 184 52.52 18.55 7.54
CA THR A 184 51.78 19.81 7.60
C THR A 184 52.48 20.83 6.68
N PRO A 185 51.78 21.47 5.72
CA PRO A 185 52.32 22.65 5.07
C PRO A 185 52.27 23.83 6.05
N GLY A 186 53.44 24.38 6.36
CA GLY A 186 53.60 25.62 7.11
C GLY A 186 53.17 26.85 6.31
N PRO A 187 53.04 28.03 6.94
CA PRO A 187 52.59 29.24 6.28
C PRO A 187 53.77 29.92 5.57
N CYS A 188 53.51 30.48 4.38
CA CYS A 188 54.39 31.47 3.78
C CYS A 188 53.60 32.72 3.40
N ALA A 189 54.26 33.84 3.68
CA ALA A 189 53.85 35.23 3.54
C ALA A 189 53.72 35.71 2.09
#